data_AF-A0A956CT69-F1
#
_entry.id   AF-A0A956CT69-F1
#
_cell.length_a   1.000
_cell.length_b   1.000
_cell.length_c   1.000
_cell.angle_alpha   90.00
_cell.angle_beta   90.00
_cell.angle_gamma   90.00
#
_symmetry.space_group_name_H-M   'P 1'
#
loop_
_entity.id
_entity.type
_entity.pdbx_description
1 polymer ?
#
loop_
_entity_poly.entity_id
_entity_poly.type
_entity_poly.pdbx_seq_one_letter_code
_entity_poly.pdbx_strand_id
1 'polypeptide(L)'
;GDCDSSPINGCETSTTTNADCGGCGVLCAPSAAIGECSTGTCRIVSCTRSDYADCDLIGTNGCETSTRTLTDCGGCGIPCSISGGSASCASGTCVGTGCAPGLADCDAAPGCEQPTNTNTHCGDCNTPCAPPHGTGSCSTGTCTITSCAPGYVDCDGDVANGCETALGSLSTCGGCGMSCELAHADESCASGMCRITSCDSGWGNCDSTHPNGCETQLNTNTNCGGCGTACTRSNASTSCSTGTCTLGSCNSGYSNCDGNATNGCEINHAATEGSCTGGTNAGTYDGDRSCGFICGGNTGWDLFRSYTDTNDRWFRARVHEDSDCSTDIEHQIRLSVPAGIDYDLYVYRSSTCSTAVGSSRTRSTSAHTETVTVREGQSYTSDDSFDYYVHVVFVNGASCVPYTISFYGHNC
;
A
#
# COMPACT_ATOMS: atom_id res chain seq x y z
N GLY A 1 18.64 77.90 -86.76
CA GLY A 1 17.85 77.06 -87.66
C GLY A 1 17.27 77.98 -88.69
N ASP A 2 17.22 77.53 -89.94
CA ASP A 2 16.51 78.22 -91.02
C ASP A 2 15.07 77.68 -91.04
N CYS A 3 14.11 78.47 -90.57
CA CYS A 3 12.75 78.04 -90.26
C CYS A 3 11.76 78.21 -91.41
N ASP A 4 12.08 79.06 -92.38
CA ASP A 4 11.25 79.34 -93.55
C ASP A 4 11.96 78.99 -94.87
N SER A 5 13.20 78.47 -94.79
CA SER A 5 14.04 78.06 -95.92
C SER A 5 14.36 79.23 -96.87
N SER A 6 14.21 80.47 -96.40
CA SER A 6 14.37 81.67 -97.20
C SER A 6 15.84 82.09 -97.25
N PRO A 7 16.44 82.21 -98.45
CA PRO A 7 17.85 82.56 -98.59
C PRO A 7 18.18 84.04 -98.28
N ILE A 8 17.19 84.86 -97.90
CA ILE A 8 17.33 86.32 -97.80
C ILE A 8 17.57 86.79 -96.37
N ASN A 9 16.96 86.16 -95.37
CA ASN A 9 16.98 86.54 -93.96
C ASN A 9 17.93 85.69 -93.11
N GLY A 10 18.39 84.53 -93.63
CA GLY A 10 19.33 83.66 -92.91
C GLY A 10 18.74 83.11 -91.59
N CYS A 11 19.55 82.43 -90.78
CA CYS A 11 19.09 81.76 -89.54
C CYS A 11 18.22 82.67 -88.64
N GLU A 12 16.96 82.29 -88.42
CA GLU A 12 15.97 83.12 -87.70
C GLU A 12 15.92 82.81 -86.20
N THR A 13 16.25 81.58 -85.82
CA THR A 13 16.21 81.15 -84.42
C THR A 13 17.47 80.40 -84.01
N SER A 14 17.78 80.46 -82.72
CA SER A 14 18.78 79.61 -82.13
C SER A 14 18.18 78.22 -81.86
N THR A 15 18.81 77.17 -82.41
CA THR A 15 18.37 75.78 -82.22
C THR A 15 18.72 75.21 -80.84
N THR A 16 19.26 76.05 -79.96
CA THR A 16 19.62 75.71 -78.58
C THR A 16 18.69 76.39 -77.58
N THR A 17 17.48 76.75 -78.01
CA THR A 17 16.45 77.32 -77.11
C THR A 17 15.38 76.27 -76.87
N ASN A 18 14.67 76.37 -75.74
CA ASN A 18 13.58 75.42 -75.45
C ASN A 18 12.43 75.52 -76.46
N ALA A 19 12.27 76.64 -77.17
CA ALA A 19 11.23 76.84 -78.18
C ALA A 19 11.54 76.15 -79.53
N ASP A 20 12.83 76.03 -79.88
CA ASP A 20 13.30 75.55 -81.18
C ASP A 20 14.45 74.52 -81.03
N CYS A 21 14.28 73.53 -80.15
CA CYS A 21 15.36 72.63 -79.76
C CYS A 21 15.70 71.60 -80.84
N GLY A 22 16.86 71.76 -81.49
CA GLY A 22 17.31 70.87 -82.57
C GLY A 22 16.65 71.13 -83.93
N GLY A 23 15.64 72.01 -83.98
CA GLY A 23 14.90 72.36 -85.19
C GLY A 23 13.80 73.36 -84.90
N CYS A 24 13.35 74.07 -85.93
CA CYS A 24 12.33 75.11 -85.80
C CYS A 24 10.98 74.54 -85.35
N GLY A 25 10.41 75.11 -84.28
CA GLY A 25 9.15 74.68 -83.68
C GLY A 25 9.22 73.39 -82.86
N VAL A 26 10.40 72.80 -82.67
CA VAL A 26 10.59 71.60 -81.85
C VAL A 26 10.71 72.02 -80.39
N LEU A 27 9.58 72.04 -79.69
CA LEU A 27 9.52 72.42 -78.29
C LEU A 27 10.18 71.36 -77.38
N CYS A 28 11.18 71.77 -76.60
CA CYS A 28 11.75 70.97 -75.51
C CYS A 28 10.88 71.12 -74.26
N ALA A 29 9.74 70.41 -74.26
CA ALA A 29 8.80 70.33 -73.15
C ALA A 29 8.43 68.86 -72.88
N PRO A 30 9.35 68.08 -72.28
CA PRO A 30 9.11 66.67 -71.99
C PRO A 30 7.99 66.50 -70.95
N SER A 31 7.25 65.39 -71.04
CA SER A 31 6.12 65.13 -70.14
C SER A 31 6.61 64.88 -68.71
N ALA A 32 5.97 65.52 -67.72
CA ALA A 32 6.31 65.36 -66.29
C ALA A 32 7.79 65.62 -65.91
N ALA A 33 8.51 66.39 -66.73
CA ALA A 33 9.92 66.72 -66.54
C ALA A 33 10.23 68.17 -66.95
N ILE A 34 11.30 68.72 -66.41
CA ILE A 34 11.85 70.02 -66.81
C ILE A 34 12.95 69.74 -67.83
N GLY A 35 12.70 70.12 -69.08
CA GLY A 35 13.65 70.00 -70.19
C GLY A 35 14.50 71.27 -70.36
N GLU A 36 15.76 71.09 -70.72
CA GLU A 36 16.66 72.16 -71.14
C GLU A 36 17.30 71.79 -72.47
N CYS A 37 17.26 72.73 -73.41
CA CYS A 37 17.96 72.63 -74.67
C CYS A 37 19.27 73.43 -74.61
N SER A 38 20.41 72.76 -74.74
CA SER A 38 21.72 73.44 -74.74
C SER A 38 22.56 73.12 -75.98
N THR A 39 22.49 71.88 -76.49
CA THR A 39 23.27 71.39 -77.63
C THR A 39 22.43 71.02 -78.85
N GLY A 40 21.18 71.50 -78.90
CA GLY A 40 20.21 71.11 -79.94
C GLY A 40 19.53 69.76 -79.71
N THR A 41 19.72 69.15 -78.54
CA THR A 41 18.97 67.98 -78.08
C THR A 41 18.30 68.33 -76.77
N CYS A 42 17.02 67.98 -76.62
CA CYS A 42 16.31 68.19 -75.36
C CYS A 42 16.88 67.23 -74.31
N ARG A 43 17.36 67.76 -73.19
CA ARG A 43 17.84 66.98 -72.05
C ARG A 43 16.92 67.22 -70.85
N ILE A 44 16.63 66.17 -70.10
CA ILE A 44 15.89 66.27 -68.85
C ILE A 44 16.84 66.76 -67.74
N VAL A 45 16.46 67.85 -67.06
CA VAL A 45 17.22 68.46 -65.95
C VAL A 45 16.72 67.96 -64.61
N SER A 46 15.40 67.82 -64.46
CA SER A 46 14.77 67.29 -63.25
C SER A 46 13.35 66.83 -63.55
N CYS A 47 12.86 65.82 -62.83
CA CYS A 47 11.46 65.42 -62.89
C CYS A 47 10.59 66.39 -62.10
N THR A 48 9.36 66.66 -62.57
CA THR A 48 8.43 67.55 -61.84
C THR A 48 7.78 66.84 -60.65
N ARG A 49 7.87 65.52 -60.61
CA ARG A 49 7.47 64.66 -59.50
C ARG A 49 8.70 63.99 -58.89
N SER A 50 8.76 63.95 -57.57
CA SER A 50 9.86 63.31 -56.84
C SER A 50 9.84 61.78 -56.87
N ASP A 51 8.73 61.18 -57.33
CA ASP A 51 8.52 59.74 -57.39
C ASP A 51 8.64 59.15 -58.81
N TYR A 52 9.24 59.90 -59.75
CA TYR A 52 9.50 59.46 -61.11
C TYR A 52 10.95 59.76 -61.50
N ALA A 53 11.53 58.91 -62.35
CA ALA A 53 12.87 59.06 -62.91
C ALA A 53 12.86 58.80 -64.43
N ASP A 54 13.80 59.43 -65.14
CA ASP A 54 14.13 59.19 -66.55
C ASP A 54 15.14 58.03 -66.60
N CYS A 55 14.66 56.82 -66.89
CA CYS A 55 15.48 55.61 -66.79
C CYS A 55 16.03 55.13 -68.14
N ASP A 56 15.46 55.59 -69.25
CA ASP A 56 15.94 55.31 -70.60
C ASP A 56 16.84 56.43 -71.17
N LEU A 57 16.94 57.56 -70.47
CA LEU A 57 17.73 58.75 -70.82
C LEU A 57 17.28 59.39 -72.14
N ILE A 58 16.03 59.16 -72.54
CA ILE A 58 15.44 59.73 -73.75
C ILE A 58 14.80 61.07 -73.41
N GLY A 59 15.50 62.16 -73.70
CA GLY A 59 15.06 63.51 -73.31
C GLY A 59 13.74 64.02 -73.92
N THR A 60 13.04 63.22 -74.74
CA THR A 60 11.76 63.59 -75.38
C THR A 60 10.53 62.94 -74.73
N ASN A 61 10.65 61.83 -74.01
CA ASN A 61 9.49 61.13 -73.41
C ASN A 61 9.29 61.45 -71.91
N GLY A 62 10.27 62.04 -71.23
CA GLY A 62 10.11 62.61 -69.88
C GLY A 62 10.62 61.72 -68.77
N CYS A 63 10.08 61.86 -67.56
CA CYS A 63 10.35 60.94 -66.46
C CYS A 63 9.18 59.95 -66.36
N GLU A 64 9.35 58.80 -66.98
CA GLU A 64 8.32 57.80 -67.27
C GLU A 64 8.25 56.68 -66.24
N THR A 65 9.34 56.46 -65.49
CA THR A 65 9.46 55.32 -64.58
C THR A 65 9.16 55.75 -63.15
N SER A 66 8.14 55.14 -62.53
CA SER A 66 7.82 55.37 -61.12
C SER A 66 8.88 54.76 -60.23
N THR A 67 9.46 55.55 -59.33
CA THR A 67 10.48 55.08 -58.37
C THR A 67 9.87 54.42 -57.12
N ARG A 68 8.60 54.01 -57.22
CA ARG A 68 7.81 53.37 -56.16
C ARG A 68 7.41 51.93 -56.52
N THR A 69 8.06 51.35 -57.51
CA THR A 69 7.88 49.95 -57.91
C THR A 69 8.91 49.07 -57.19
N LEU A 70 8.69 47.74 -57.22
CA LEU A 70 9.68 46.80 -56.67
C LEU A 70 10.93 46.66 -57.53
N THR A 71 10.90 47.12 -58.79
CA THR A 71 12.03 47.07 -59.73
C THR A 71 12.88 48.33 -59.69
N ASP A 72 12.30 49.47 -59.33
CA ASP A 72 12.91 50.80 -59.44
C ASP A 72 12.77 51.59 -58.13
N CYS A 73 12.96 50.96 -56.98
CA CYS A 73 12.66 51.56 -55.69
C CYS A 73 13.71 52.60 -55.29
N GLY A 74 13.32 53.88 -55.29
CA GLY A 74 14.24 55.00 -54.99
C GLY A 74 15.15 55.40 -56.15
N GLY A 75 15.08 54.71 -57.29
CA GLY A 75 15.87 55.01 -58.49
C GLY A 75 15.80 53.90 -59.53
N CYS A 76 16.19 54.22 -60.76
CA CYS A 76 16.17 53.31 -61.90
C CYS A 76 16.97 52.03 -61.65
N GLY A 77 16.34 50.86 -61.84
CA GLY A 77 17.00 49.56 -61.74
C GLY A 77 17.49 49.21 -60.33
N ILE A 78 16.95 49.84 -59.29
CA ILE A 78 17.21 49.49 -57.88
C ILE A 78 16.09 48.53 -57.42
N PRO A 79 16.30 47.20 -57.51
CA PRO A 79 15.30 46.25 -57.05
C PRO A 79 15.15 46.33 -55.53
N CYS A 80 13.91 46.34 -55.06
CA CYS A 80 13.57 46.22 -53.65
C CYS A 80 13.30 44.75 -53.34
N SER A 81 14.30 44.08 -52.75
CA SER A 81 14.19 42.71 -52.25
C SER A 81 14.69 42.63 -50.80
N ILE A 82 13.95 41.88 -49.99
CA ILE A 82 14.34 41.53 -48.62
C ILE A 82 14.58 40.03 -48.60
N SER A 83 15.72 39.61 -48.07
CA SER A 83 16.04 38.18 -47.94
C SER A 83 15.02 37.49 -47.03
N GLY A 84 14.38 36.42 -47.50
CA GLY A 84 13.44 35.64 -46.70
C GLY A 84 12.09 36.31 -46.43
N GLY A 85 11.79 37.46 -47.07
CA GLY A 85 10.61 38.26 -46.76
C GLY A 85 9.96 38.91 -47.97
N SER A 86 8.82 39.55 -47.72
CA SER A 86 8.13 40.40 -48.70
C SER A 86 8.62 41.83 -48.54
N ALA A 87 8.91 42.47 -49.67
CA ALA A 87 9.37 43.85 -49.73
C ALA A 87 8.27 44.74 -50.34
N SER A 88 8.26 46.01 -49.95
CA SER A 88 7.42 47.06 -50.56
C SER A 88 8.25 48.32 -50.73
N CYS A 89 8.00 49.06 -51.80
CA CYS A 89 8.63 50.36 -52.02
C CYS A 89 7.74 51.49 -51.46
N ALA A 90 7.94 51.82 -50.18
CA ALA A 90 7.22 52.89 -49.53
C ALA A 90 7.98 54.21 -49.67
N SER A 91 7.40 55.16 -50.41
CA SER A 91 7.97 56.50 -50.61
C SER A 91 9.42 56.51 -51.11
N GLY A 92 9.76 55.59 -52.02
CA GLY A 92 11.11 55.47 -52.59
C GLY A 92 12.14 54.81 -51.67
N THR A 93 11.72 54.26 -50.53
CA THR A 93 12.56 53.44 -49.65
C THR A 93 12.08 52.00 -49.66
N CYS A 94 13.01 51.05 -49.82
CA CYS A 94 12.68 49.64 -49.74
C CYS A 94 12.43 49.27 -48.27
N VAL A 95 11.22 48.83 -47.96
CA VAL A 95 10.82 48.42 -46.61
C VAL A 95 10.32 46.98 -46.64
N GLY A 96 10.69 46.19 -45.62
CA GLY A 96 10.11 44.87 -45.40
C GLY A 96 8.68 45.00 -44.89
N THR A 97 7.74 44.27 -45.49
CA THR A 97 6.33 44.25 -45.05
C THR A 97 5.98 43.00 -44.25
N GLY A 98 6.90 42.05 -44.13
CA GLY A 98 6.75 40.84 -43.34
C GLY A 98 7.68 39.72 -43.82
N CYS A 99 7.96 38.78 -42.92
CA CYS A 99 8.75 37.59 -43.22
C CYS A 99 7.91 36.49 -43.85
N ALA A 100 8.54 35.64 -44.66
CA ALA A 100 7.90 34.41 -45.12
C ALA A 100 7.61 33.49 -43.91
N PRO A 101 6.59 32.62 -43.98
CA PRO A 101 6.29 31.68 -42.90
C PRO A 101 7.52 30.85 -42.52
N GLY A 102 7.84 30.79 -41.22
CA GLY A 102 9.00 30.05 -40.71
C GLY A 102 10.30 30.87 -40.63
N LEU A 103 10.27 32.16 -40.96
CA LEU A 103 11.40 33.08 -40.85
C LEU A 103 11.03 34.30 -40.00
N ALA A 104 12.01 34.88 -39.31
CA ALA A 104 11.88 36.11 -38.54
C ALA A 104 13.14 36.99 -38.66
N ASP A 105 12.96 38.28 -38.41
CA ASP A 105 14.02 39.29 -38.28
C ASP A 105 14.36 39.42 -36.79
N CYS A 106 15.51 38.88 -36.37
CA CYS A 106 15.87 38.81 -34.95
C CYS A 106 17.03 39.73 -34.56
N ASP A 107 17.48 40.57 -35.48
CA ASP A 107 18.54 41.53 -35.21
C ASP A 107 18.20 42.94 -35.75
N ALA A 108 19.20 43.77 -35.98
CA ALA A 108 19.01 45.14 -36.47
C ALA A 108 19.33 45.28 -37.97
N ALA A 109 19.83 44.21 -38.60
CA ALA A 109 20.08 44.16 -40.02
C ALA A 109 18.77 43.83 -40.75
N PRO A 110 18.46 44.51 -41.86
CA PRO A 110 17.23 44.26 -42.58
C PRO A 110 17.25 42.86 -43.22
N GLY A 111 16.33 41.99 -42.81
CA GLY A 111 16.25 40.63 -43.32
C GLY A 111 15.28 39.74 -42.53
N CYS A 112 14.95 38.59 -43.10
CA CYS A 112 14.26 37.51 -42.40
C CYS A 112 15.14 36.27 -42.45
N GLU A 113 16.30 36.38 -41.81
CA GLU A 113 17.39 35.41 -41.89
C GLU A 113 17.31 34.29 -40.85
N GLN A 114 16.48 34.46 -39.81
CA GLN A 114 16.40 33.48 -38.73
C GLN A 114 15.25 32.47 -38.93
N PRO A 115 15.56 31.17 -39.03
CA PRO A 115 14.54 30.13 -39.06
C PRO A 115 13.86 29.94 -37.69
N THR A 116 12.53 30.01 -37.68
CA THR A 116 11.72 29.93 -36.46
C THR A 116 11.38 28.50 -36.02
N ASN A 117 11.98 27.50 -36.66
CA ASN A 117 11.86 26.08 -36.31
C ASN A 117 13.13 25.54 -35.63
N THR A 118 13.94 26.42 -35.08
CA THR A 118 15.15 26.08 -34.33
C THR A 118 14.87 26.14 -32.83
N ASN A 119 15.62 25.35 -32.04
CA ASN A 119 15.45 25.34 -30.58
C ASN A 119 15.81 26.69 -29.91
N THR A 120 16.47 27.62 -30.60
CA THR A 120 16.82 28.95 -30.07
C THR A 120 15.84 30.06 -30.48
N HIS A 121 15.10 29.88 -31.58
CA HIS A 121 14.12 30.85 -32.11
C HIS A 121 12.77 30.17 -32.37
N CYS A 122 12.21 29.48 -31.38
CA CYS A 122 11.06 28.61 -31.58
C CYS A 122 9.75 29.41 -31.67
N GLY A 123 9.18 29.49 -32.88
CA GLY A 123 7.97 30.27 -33.17
C GLY A 123 8.19 31.78 -33.27
N ASP A 124 9.20 32.31 -32.56
CA ASP A 124 9.60 33.72 -32.61
C ASP A 124 11.09 33.89 -32.23
N CYS A 125 11.62 35.09 -32.44
CA CYS A 125 12.97 35.47 -32.09
C CYS A 125 13.27 35.29 -30.61
N ASN A 126 14.43 34.71 -30.30
CA ASN A 126 14.94 34.53 -28.94
C ASN A 126 13.97 33.82 -28.00
N THR A 127 13.14 32.94 -28.55
CA THR A 127 12.22 32.08 -27.79
C THR A 127 12.78 30.66 -27.74
N PRO A 128 13.67 30.33 -26.80
CA PRO A 128 14.26 29.00 -26.75
C PRO A 128 13.21 27.96 -26.34
N CYS A 129 13.21 26.82 -27.01
CA CYS A 129 12.40 25.65 -26.64
C CYS A 129 13.14 24.83 -25.56
N ALA A 130 13.02 25.28 -24.31
CA ALA A 130 13.68 24.70 -23.14
C ALA A 130 12.66 24.40 -22.02
N PRO A 131 11.79 23.39 -22.20
CA PRO A 131 10.80 23.03 -21.19
C PRO A 131 11.50 22.59 -19.88
N PRO A 132 10.98 23.01 -18.71
CA PRO A 132 11.52 22.57 -17.42
C PRO A 132 11.56 21.04 -17.30
N HIS A 133 12.66 20.49 -16.77
CA HIS A 133 12.85 19.04 -16.58
C HIS A 133 12.64 18.19 -17.85
N GLY A 134 12.72 18.78 -19.04
CA GLY A 134 12.49 18.10 -20.31
C GLY A 134 13.45 18.54 -21.40
N THR A 135 13.46 17.77 -22.49
CA THR A 135 14.17 18.08 -23.73
C THR A 135 13.15 18.56 -24.76
N GLY A 136 13.27 19.82 -25.18
CA GLY A 136 12.40 20.45 -26.17
C GLY A 136 12.85 20.21 -27.62
N SER A 137 11.89 20.22 -28.55
CA SER A 137 12.12 20.21 -30.00
C SER A 137 11.19 21.22 -30.69
N CYS A 138 11.72 21.96 -31.67
CA CYS A 138 10.99 22.98 -32.41
C CYS A 138 10.85 22.72 -33.92
N SER A 139 10.98 21.48 -34.40
CA SER A 139 11.00 21.19 -35.84
C SER A 139 9.77 21.68 -36.63
N THR A 140 8.63 21.90 -35.96
CA THR A 140 7.37 22.39 -36.55
C THR A 140 7.10 23.88 -36.31
N GLY A 141 8.05 24.63 -35.75
CA GLY A 141 7.85 26.03 -35.34
C GLY A 141 7.04 26.19 -34.05
N THR A 142 6.68 25.08 -33.40
CA THR A 142 6.03 25.04 -32.08
C THR A 142 6.87 24.18 -31.16
N CYS A 143 7.10 24.65 -29.93
CA CYS A 143 7.88 23.88 -28.96
C CYS A 143 7.09 22.63 -28.55
N THR A 144 7.77 21.49 -28.52
CA THR A 144 7.22 20.19 -28.10
C THR A 144 8.21 19.51 -27.16
N ILE A 145 7.72 18.75 -26.19
CA ILE A 145 8.55 17.93 -25.32
C ILE A 145 8.84 16.60 -26.03
N THR A 146 10.12 16.26 -26.19
CA THR A 146 10.54 14.98 -26.80
C THR A 146 10.90 13.92 -25.78
N SER A 147 11.40 14.32 -24.61
CA SER A 147 11.68 13.40 -23.50
C SER A 147 11.79 14.17 -22.19
N CYS A 148 11.45 13.51 -21.08
CA CYS A 148 11.64 14.04 -19.74
C CYS A 148 12.99 13.64 -19.16
N ALA A 149 13.51 14.44 -18.25
CA ALA A 149 14.65 14.07 -17.42
C ALA A 149 14.33 12.81 -16.59
N PRO A 150 15.34 11.96 -16.28
CA PRO A 150 15.10 10.77 -15.46
C PRO A 150 14.39 11.12 -14.14
N GLY A 151 13.30 10.40 -13.85
CA GLY A 151 12.50 10.63 -12.65
C GLY A 151 11.43 11.72 -12.78
N TYR A 152 11.20 12.27 -13.97
CA TYR A 152 10.12 13.22 -14.24
C TYR A 152 9.21 12.71 -15.37
N VAL A 153 7.95 13.15 -15.34
CA VAL A 153 6.95 12.91 -16.38
C VAL A 153 6.11 14.18 -16.58
N ASP A 154 5.60 14.32 -17.80
CA ASP A 154 4.62 15.34 -18.19
C ASP A 154 3.21 14.73 -18.07
N CYS A 155 2.40 15.23 -17.12
CA CYS A 155 1.07 14.67 -16.86
C CYS A 155 -0.07 15.40 -17.54
N ASP A 156 0.10 16.69 -17.89
CA ASP A 156 -0.96 17.52 -18.45
C ASP A 156 -0.75 17.87 -19.94
N GLY A 157 0.44 17.58 -20.49
CA GLY A 157 0.84 17.88 -21.86
C GLY A 157 1.24 19.34 -22.08
N ASP A 158 1.37 20.14 -21.02
CA ASP A 158 1.65 21.57 -21.12
C ASP A 158 3.16 21.83 -21.23
N VAL A 159 3.58 22.11 -22.46
CA VAL A 159 4.98 22.46 -22.77
C VAL A 159 5.49 23.65 -21.94
N ALA A 160 4.61 24.55 -21.49
CA ALA A 160 5.00 25.71 -20.69
C ALA A 160 5.51 25.33 -19.29
N ASN A 161 4.98 24.27 -18.67
CA ASN A 161 5.40 23.81 -17.35
C ASN A 161 6.37 22.61 -17.42
N GLY A 162 6.49 21.96 -18.57
CA GLY A 162 7.52 20.97 -18.86
C GLY A 162 7.15 19.58 -18.37
N CYS A 163 8.13 18.85 -17.82
CA CYS A 163 7.87 17.59 -17.13
C CYS A 163 7.73 17.88 -15.64
N GLU A 164 6.56 18.34 -15.25
CA GLU A 164 6.25 18.97 -13.97
C GLU A 164 6.16 17.98 -12.80
N THR A 165 6.00 16.68 -13.09
CA THR A 165 5.74 15.67 -12.07
C THR A 165 6.96 14.78 -11.77
N ALA A 166 7.44 14.82 -10.52
CA ALA A 166 8.52 13.94 -10.05
C ALA A 166 8.00 12.54 -9.67
N LEU A 167 8.60 11.47 -10.19
CA LEU A 167 8.15 10.07 -10.05
C LEU A 167 8.60 9.36 -8.77
N GLY A 168 9.35 10.05 -7.89
CA GLY A 168 9.86 9.52 -6.63
C GLY A 168 9.04 9.89 -5.40
N SER A 169 7.93 10.62 -5.58
CA SER A 169 7.08 11.07 -4.47
C SER A 169 5.98 10.03 -4.18
N LEU A 170 5.44 10.06 -2.95
CA LEU A 170 4.32 9.20 -2.58
C LEU A 170 3.05 9.53 -3.36
N SER A 171 2.87 10.75 -3.86
CA SER A 171 1.67 11.14 -4.63
C SER A 171 1.72 10.76 -6.11
N THR A 172 2.89 10.38 -6.63
CA THR A 172 3.15 10.24 -8.08
C THR A 172 4.14 9.11 -8.37
N CYS A 173 4.09 8.05 -7.57
CA CYS A 173 5.09 7.00 -7.59
C CYS A 173 5.01 6.18 -8.88
N GLY A 174 5.99 6.35 -9.76
CA GLY A 174 6.06 5.64 -11.03
C GLY A 174 5.11 6.14 -12.12
N GLY A 175 4.21 7.09 -11.83
CA GLY A 175 3.38 7.71 -12.85
C GLY A 175 2.45 8.82 -12.33
N CYS A 176 1.80 9.48 -13.28
CA CYS A 176 0.77 10.49 -13.03
C CYS A 176 -0.42 9.88 -12.28
N GLY A 177 -0.82 10.49 -11.17
CA GLY A 177 -1.95 10.03 -10.36
C GLY A 177 -1.73 8.70 -9.63
N MET A 178 -0.50 8.17 -9.62
CA MET A 178 -0.15 6.93 -8.91
C MET A 178 0.26 7.25 -7.46
N SER A 179 -0.71 7.57 -6.61
CA SER A 179 -0.45 7.74 -5.18
C SER A 179 -0.26 6.40 -4.48
N CYS A 180 0.65 6.37 -3.51
CA CYS A 180 0.79 5.28 -2.56
C CYS A 180 -0.20 5.49 -1.42
N GLU A 181 -1.22 4.63 -1.36
CA GLU A 181 -2.22 4.59 -0.29
C GLU A 181 -2.36 3.13 0.16
N LEU A 182 -1.32 2.60 0.80
CA LEU A 182 -1.28 1.21 1.23
C LEU A 182 -1.98 1.08 2.58
N ALA A 183 -2.97 0.18 2.66
CA ALA A 183 -3.73 0.01 3.89
C ALA A 183 -2.84 -0.43 5.06
N HIS A 184 -2.96 0.25 6.20
CA HIS A 184 -2.27 -0.09 7.46
C HIS A 184 -0.75 -0.15 7.37
N ALA A 185 -0.14 0.67 6.51
CA ALA A 185 1.28 0.65 6.24
C ALA A 185 1.86 2.05 6.12
N ASP A 186 3.10 2.23 6.60
CA ASP A 186 3.96 3.34 6.21
C ASP A 186 4.56 3.04 4.83
N GLU A 187 4.43 3.95 3.88
CA GLU A 187 4.88 3.72 2.51
C GLU A 187 6.20 4.41 2.15
N SER A 188 6.85 3.87 1.12
CA SER A 188 7.93 4.53 0.40
C SER A 188 7.73 4.34 -1.11
N CYS A 189 8.16 5.33 -1.90
CA CYS A 189 8.25 5.17 -3.34
C CYS A 189 9.68 4.79 -3.72
N ALA A 190 9.88 3.55 -4.20
CA ALA A 190 11.20 3.09 -4.61
C ALA A 190 11.14 2.41 -5.98
N SER A 191 11.98 2.88 -6.90
CA SER A 191 12.02 2.40 -8.29
C SER A 191 10.67 2.48 -9.02
N GLY A 192 9.88 3.53 -8.75
CA GLY A 192 8.57 3.73 -9.35
C GLY A 192 7.49 2.76 -8.85
N MET A 193 7.69 2.15 -7.68
CA MET A 193 6.71 1.27 -7.05
C MET A 193 6.51 1.66 -5.59
N CYS A 194 5.25 1.67 -5.16
CA CYS A 194 4.90 1.81 -3.75
C CYS A 194 5.37 0.57 -2.98
N ARG A 195 6.05 0.80 -1.87
CA ARG A 195 6.55 -0.24 -0.98
C ARG A 195 6.15 0.02 0.45
N ILE A 196 5.85 -1.04 1.18
CA ILE A 196 5.67 -1.04 2.63
C ILE A 196 7.05 -0.89 3.27
N THR A 197 7.20 0.13 4.11
CA THR A 197 8.38 0.34 4.96
C THR A 197 8.17 -0.30 6.33
N SER A 198 6.98 -0.11 6.89
CA SER A 198 6.52 -0.71 8.15
C SER A 198 5.01 -0.89 8.11
N CYS A 199 4.50 -1.85 8.89
CA CYS A 199 3.07 -1.97 9.15
C CYS A 199 2.69 -1.16 10.39
N ASP A 200 1.46 -0.68 10.42
CA ASP A 200 0.84 -0.15 11.63
C ASP A 200 0.92 -1.18 12.76
N SER A 201 1.00 -0.69 14.00
CA SER A 201 1.02 -1.56 15.17
C SER A 201 -0.20 -2.50 15.19
N GLY A 202 0.05 -3.80 15.26
CA GLY A 202 -1.00 -4.83 15.25
C GLY A 202 -1.43 -5.30 13.86
N TRP A 203 -0.78 -4.84 12.80
CA TRP A 203 -0.96 -5.33 11.43
C TRP A 203 0.31 -5.97 10.88
N GLY A 204 0.16 -6.90 9.95
CA GLY A 204 1.25 -7.59 9.28
C GLY A 204 0.95 -7.82 7.81
N ASN A 205 2.00 -7.78 7.00
CA ASN A 205 1.98 -8.22 5.61
C ASN A 205 2.31 -9.72 5.56
N CYS A 206 1.28 -10.56 5.51
CA CYS A 206 1.41 -12.01 5.61
C CYS A 206 1.49 -12.71 4.27
N ASP A 207 1.09 -12.05 3.17
CA ASP A 207 1.28 -12.57 1.81
C ASP A 207 2.58 -12.05 1.14
N SER A 208 3.30 -11.15 1.80
CA SER A 208 4.52 -10.48 1.32
C SER A 208 4.32 -9.63 0.06
N THR A 209 3.07 -9.29 -0.26
CA THR A 209 2.74 -8.43 -1.38
C THR A 209 2.60 -6.98 -0.89
N HIS A 210 3.22 -6.05 -1.60
CA HIS A 210 3.21 -4.65 -1.20
C HIS A 210 1.92 -3.92 -1.62
N PRO A 211 1.32 -4.18 -2.81
CA PRO A 211 0.21 -3.39 -3.32
C PRO A 211 -1.10 -3.42 -2.51
N ASN A 212 -1.31 -4.41 -1.65
CA ASN A 212 -2.51 -4.53 -0.81
C ASN A 212 -2.28 -4.09 0.65
N GLY A 213 -1.09 -3.61 0.99
CA GLY A 213 -0.76 -3.09 2.32
C GLY A 213 -0.46 -4.18 3.36
N CYS A 214 -0.67 -3.86 4.63
CA CYS A 214 -0.57 -4.80 5.73
C CYS A 214 -1.97 -5.33 6.05
N GLU A 215 -2.32 -6.43 5.41
CA GLU A 215 -3.69 -6.92 5.27
C GLU A 215 -4.17 -7.76 6.47
N THR A 216 -3.27 -8.18 7.36
CA THR A 216 -3.58 -9.15 8.41
C THR A 216 -3.49 -8.56 9.81
N GLN A 217 -4.54 -8.70 10.62
CA GLN A 217 -4.55 -8.32 12.03
C GLN A 217 -3.80 -9.34 12.90
N LEU A 218 -2.81 -8.86 13.65
CA LEU A 218 -1.90 -9.65 14.48
C LEU A 218 -2.39 -9.86 15.93
N ASN A 219 -3.62 -9.44 16.24
CA ASN A 219 -4.29 -9.64 17.53
C ASN A 219 -5.43 -10.68 17.45
N THR A 220 -5.39 -11.53 16.42
CA THR A 220 -6.34 -12.62 16.19
C THR A 220 -5.76 -13.95 16.65
N ASN A 221 -6.61 -14.90 17.02
CA ASN A 221 -6.15 -16.22 17.47
C ASN A 221 -5.44 -17.03 16.37
N THR A 222 -5.57 -16.65 15.09
CA THR A 222 -4.89 -17.29 13.97
C THR A 222 -3.56 -16.63 13.61
N ASN A 223 -3.34 -15.36 13.98
CA ASN A 223 -2.16 -14.57 13.61
C ASN A 223 -1.57 -13.85 14.83
N CYS A 224 -1.41 -14.53 15.94
CA CYS A 224 -1.14 -13.92 17.23
C CYS A 224 0.31 -13.45 17.37
N GLY A 225 0.54 -12.14 17.31
CA GLY A 225 1.87 -11.53 17.35
C GLY A 225 2.68 -11.73 16.06
N GLY A 226 2.11 -12.41 15.06
CA GLY A 226 2.77 -12.72 13.80
C GLY A 226 1.90 -13.53 12.85
N CYS A 227 2.19 -13.44 11.56
CA CYS A 227 1.49 -14.16 10.49
C CYS A 227 1.47 -15.67 10.73
N GLY A 228 0.29 -16.28 10.67
CA GLY A 228 0.10 -17.72 10.84
C GLY A 228 0.44 -18.26 12.24
N THR A 229 0.73 -17.39 13.20
CA THR A 229 1.06 -17.80 14.57
C THR A 229 -0.23 -18.10 15.33
N ALA A 230 -0.70 -19.35 15.25
CA ALA A 230 -1.90 -19.74 15.95
C ALA A 230 -1.72 -19.68 17.48
N CYS A 231 -2.62 -18.98 18.15
CA CYS A 231 -2.71 -18.95 19.61
C CYS A 231 -3.57 -20.12 20.08
N THR A 232 -2.95 -21.28 20.27
CA THR A 232 -3.58 -22.47 20.82
C THR A 232 -2.88 -22.91 22.10
N ARG A 233 -3.66 -23.47 23.02
CA ARG A 233 -3.17 -24.06 24.27
C ARG A 233 -3.94 -25.35 24.51
N SER A 234 -3.25 -26.37 25.00
CA SER A 234 -3.86 -27.69 25.24
C SER A 234 -4.99 -27.57 26.26
N ASN A 235 -6.17 -28.11 25.92
CA ASN A 235 -7.36 -28.16 26.78
C ASN A 235 -7.81 -26.81 27.36
N ALA A 236 -7.57 -25.71 26.64
CA ALA A 236 -7.94 -24.37 27.09
C ALA A 236 -8.48 -23.50 25.96
N SER A 237 -9.30 -22.53 26.32
CA SER A 237 -9.59 -21.38 25.47
C SER A 237 -8.42 -20.39 25.51
N THR A 238 -8.26 -19.63 24.44
CA THR A 238 -7.14 -18.70 24.25
C THR A 238 -7.60 -17.34 23.74
N SER A 239 -6.81 -16.31 24.03
CA SER A 239 -7.05 -14.95 23.54
C SER A 239 -5.75 -14.29 23.09
N CYS A 240 -5.83 -13.53 21.99
CA CYS A 240 -4.72 -12.74 21.46
C CYS A 240 -5.02 -11.23 21.38
N SER A 241 -5.98 -10.71 22.13
CA SER A 241 -6.39 -9.30 22.03
C SER A 241 -5.25 -8.28 22.22
N THR A 242 -4.18 -8.66 22.92
CA THR A 242 -3.00 -7.82 23.19
C THR A 242 -1.80 -8.11 22.26
N GLY A 243 -1.97 -8.93 21.22
CA GLY A 243 -0.88 -9.37 20.35
C GLY A 243 0.05 -10.41 20.98
N THR A 244 -0.26 -10.86 22.20
CA THR A 244 0.43 -11.98 22.87
C THR A 244 -0.57 -13.06 23.20
N CYS A 245 -0.19 -14.32 22.97
CA CYS A 245 -1.08 -15.44 23.22
C CYS A 245 -1.26 -15.68 24.73
N THR A 246 -2.48 -15.45 25.22
CA THR A 246 -2.87 -15.63 26.61
C THR A 246 -3.79 -16.85 26.77
N LEU A 247 -3.66 -17.54 27.90
CA LEU A 247 -4.59 -18.58 28.30
C LEU A 247 -5.85 -17.90 28.85
N GLY A 248 -7.01 -18.26 28.32
CA GLY A 248 -8.30 -17.73 28.75
C GLY A 248 -8.83 -18.50 29.95
N SER A 249 -9.47 -19.64 29.67
CA SER A 249 -9.99 -20.55 30.68
C SER A 249 -9.73 -22.00 30.27
N CYS A 250 -9.53 -22.87 31.26
CA CYS A 250 -9.50 -24.30 31.00
C CYS A 250 -10.85 -24.78 30.48
N ASN A 251 -10.81 -25.80 29.60
CA ASN A 251 -12.00 -26.54 29.23
C ASN A 251 -12.59 -27.23 30.46
N SER A 252 -13.89 -27.51 30.45
CA SER A 252 -14.57 -28.19 31.57
C SER A 252 -13.87 -29.49 31.95
N GLY A 253 -13.62 -29.71 33.25
CA GLY A 253 -12.90 -30.88 33.76
C GLY A 253 -11.38 -30.82 33.64
N TYR A 254 -10.82 -29.70 33.19
CA TYR A 254 -9.38 -29.46 33.17
C TYR A 254 -8.97 -28.33 34.12
N SER A 255 -7.75 -28.44 34.65
CA SER A 255 -7.15 -27.41 35.50
C SER A 255 -5.71 -27.13 35.08
N ASN A 256 -5.29 -25.87 35.24
CA ASN A 256 -3.90 -25.44 35.19
C ASN A 256 -3.39 -25.25 36.62
N CYS A 257 -2.61 -26.22 37.08
CA CYS A 257 -2.17 -26.35 38.47
C CYS A 257 -0.68 -26.07 38.65
N ASP A 258 0.11 -26.12 37.58
CA ASP A 258 1.49 -25.67 37.57
C ASP A 258 1.64 -24.14 37.38
N GLY A 259 0.55 -23.45 37.02
CA GLY A 259 0.50 -22.00 36.78
C GLY A 259 1.13 -21.58 35.46
N ASN A 260 1.58 -22.53 34.63
CA ASN A 260 2.22 -22.25 33.38
C ASN A 260 1.18 -22.11 32.27
N ALA A 261 0.90 -20.88 31.84
CA ALA A 261 -0.08 -20.69 30.77
C ALA A 261 0.32 -21.39 29.45
N THR A 262 1.62 -21.61 29.20
CA THR A 262 2.16 -22.01 27.88
C THR A 262 1.92 -23.47 27.52
N ASN A 263 1.82 -24.37 28.50
CA ASN A 263 1.50 -25.79 28.28
C ASN A 263 -0.01 -26.10 28.41
N GLY A 264 -0.83 -25.12 28.76
CA GLY A 264 -2.29 -25.24 28.73
C GLY A 264 -2.89 -25.61 30.08
N CYS A 265 -3.92 -26.45 30.07
CA CYS A 265 -4.53 -27.04 31.26
C CYS A 265 -4.24 -28.54 31.29
N GLU A 266 -3.27 -28.90 32.10
CA GLU A 266 -2.57 -30.17 32.09
C GLU A 266 -3.27 -31.27 32.88
N ILE A 267 -4.05 -30.92 33.90
CA ILE A 267 -4.81 -31.90 34.69
C ILE A 267 -6.14 -32.20 34.00
N ASN A 268 -6.41 -33.48 33.73
CA ASN A 268 -7.71 -33.97 33.26
C ASN A 268 -8.41 -34.75 34.37
N HIS A 269 -9.36 -34.13 35.06
CA HIS A 269 -10.04 -34.75 36.19
C HIS A 269 -10.85 -35.99 35.82
N ALA A 270 -11.32 -36.07 34.57
CA ALA A 270 -12.07 -37.21 34.05
C ALA A 270 -11.18 -38.35 33.52
N ALA A 271 -9.86 -38.18 33.50
CA ALA A 271 -8.97 -39.27 33.10
C ALA A 271 -9.03 -40.37 34.16
N THR A 272 -9.62 -41.52 33.81
CA THR A 272 -9.75 -42.66 34.71
C THR A 272 -8.42 -43.42 34.85
N GLU A 273 -7.88 -43.44 36.07
CA GLU A 273 -6.71 -44.24 36.43
C GLU A 273 -7.10 -45.61 36.99
N GLY A 274 -6.57 -46.67 36.39
CA GLY A 274 -6.88 -48.04 36.76
C GLY A 274 -8.22 -48.53 36.21
N SER A 275 -8.68 -49.66 36.73
CA SER A 275 -9.94 -50.29 36.34
C SER A 275 -10.51 -51.08 37.52
N CYS A 276 -11.73 -51.60 37.40
CA CYS A 276 -12.41 -52.40 38.43
C CYS A 276 -11.45 -53.35 39.19
N THR A 277 -10.81 -54.30 38.50
CA THR A 277 -9.88 -55.26 39.14
C THR A 277 -8.41 -54.82 39.11
N GLY A 278 -8.08 -53.83 38.27
CA GLY A 278 -6.75 -53.24 38.12
C GLY A 278 -6.52 -51.97 38.94
N GLY A 279 -7.38 -51.68 39.91
CA GLY A 279 -7.28 -50.52 40.78
C GLY A 279 -6.05 -50.56 41.69
N THR A 280 -5.68 -49.39 42.20
CA THR A 280 -4.58 -49.27 43.16
C THR A 280 -4.89 -50.08 44.42
N ASN A 281 -3.99 -51.00 44.80
CA ASN A 281 -4.20 -51.86 45.95
C ASN A 281 -4.00 -51.10 47.27
N ALA A 282 -5.10 -50.84 47.97
CA ALA A 282 -5.11 -50.19 49.26
C ALA A 282 -4.74 -51.14 50.43
N GLY A 283 -4.58 -52.43 50.14
CA GLY A 283 -4.15 -53.44 51.10
C GLY A 283 -5.31 -54.19 51.73
N THR A 284 -4.96 -54.94 52.77
CA THR A 284 -5.84 -55.80 53.54
C THR A 284 -5.88 -55.30 54.97
N TYR A 285 -7.07 -55.26 55.56
CA TYR A 285 -7.23 -55.03 56.99
C TYR A 285 -8.15 -56.10 57.56
N ASP A 286 -7.82 -56.52 58.77
CA ASP A 286 -8.53 -57.54 59.53
C ASP A 286 -9.74 -56.86 60.20
N GLY A 287 -10.95 -57.29 59.82
CA GLY A 287 -12.21 -56.67 60.23
C GLY A 287 -12.67 -57.05 61.63
N ASP A 288 -11.98 -57.97 62.32
CA ASP A 288 -12.41 -58.50 63.61
C ASP A 288 -11.25 -58.87 64.57
N ARG A 289 -10.05 -58.32 64.33
CA ARG A 289 -8.79 -58.46 65.10
C ARG A 289 -8.88 -58.50 66.64
N SER A 290 -9.98 -58.05 67.24
CA SER A 290 -10.16 -57.96 68.69
C SER A 290 -11.58 -58.31 69.17
N CYS A 291 -12.15 -59.41 68.69
CA CYS A 291 -13.46 -59.89 69.15
C CYS A 291 -13.42 -60.61 70.53
N GLY A 292 -14.43 -60.37 71.39
CA GLY A 292 -14.61 -61.03 72.71
C GLY A 292 -15.18 -60.15 73.84
N PHE A 293 -15.36 -60.70 75.06
CA PHE A 293 -15.94 -59.99 76.25
C PHE A 293 -15.16 -58.74 76.68
N ILE A 294 -13.94 -58.56 76.18
CA ILE A 294 -13.16 -57.33 76.29
C ILE A 294 -12.64 -57.01 74.88
N CYS A 295 -13.52 -56.58 73.97
CA CYS A 295 -13.13 -55.72 72.86
C CYS A 295 -12.21 -54.66 73.49
N GLY A 296 -10.91 -54.64 73.16
CA GLY A 296 -9.83 -54.00 73.94
C GLY A 296 -9.90 -52.46 74.09
N GLY A 297 -11.09 -51.87 74.01
CA GLY A 297 -11.40 -50.46 74.15
C GLY A 297 -11.56 -49.73 72.82
N ASN A 298 -11.23 -50.37 71.69
CA ASN A 298 -11.36 -49.75 70.38
C ASN A 298 -12.60 -50.28 69.66
N THR A 299 -13.70 -49.52 69.71
CA THR A 299 -14.92 -49.71 68.91
C THR A 299 -14.97 -48.66 67.77
N GLY A 300 -13.79 -48.24 67.30
CA GLY A 300 -13.60 -47.12 66.40
C GLY A 300 -13.14 -47.56 65.01
N TRP A 301 -13.13 -46.57 64.10
CA TRP A 301 -12.62 -46.72 62.74
C TRP A 301 -11.11 -46.45 62.72
N ASP A 302 -10.33 -47.47 62.38
CA ASP A 302 -8.88 -47.39 62.29
C ASP A 302 -8.44 -47.14 60.85
N LEU A 303 -7.83 -45.98 60.61
CA LEU A 303 -7.27 -45.64 59.31
C LEU A 303 -6.09 -46.56 58.99
N PHE A 304 -6.23 -47.42 57.98
CA PHE A 304 -5.13 -48.28 57.55
C PHE A 304 -4.49 -47.81 56.24
N ARG A 305 -5.18 -46.97 55.45
CA ARG A 305 -4.60 -46.36 54.26
C ARG A 305 -5.28 -45.07 53.81
N SER A 306 -4.51 -44.18 53.18
CA SER A 306 -5.01 -42.97 52.53
C SER A 306 -4.23 -42.66 51.24
N TYR A 307 -4.89 -42.02 50.28
CA TYR A 307 -4.32 -41.54 49.02
C TYR A 307 -4.87 -40.15 48.68
N THR A 308 -4.07 -39.37 47.95
CA THR A 308 -4.48 -38.09 47.38
C THR A 308 -4.37 -38.12 45.87
N ASP A 309 -5.36 -37.57 45.17
CA ASP A 309 -5.37 -37.57 43.71
C ASP A 309 -6.21 -36.41 43.14
N THR A 310 -6.04 -36.15 41.85
CA THR A 310 -6.80 -35.20 41.05
C THR A 310 -7.55 -35.86 39.90
N ASN A 311 -7.49 -37.18 39.78
CA ASN A 311 -8.07 -37.92 38.66
C ASN A 311 -9.17 -38.86 39.15
N ASP A 312 -10.13 -39.13 38.26
CA ASP A 312 -10.99 -40.31 38.39
C ASP A 312 -10.10 -41.54 38.60
N ARG A 313 -10.37 -42.35 39.62
CA ARG A 313 -9.46 -43.45 39.99
C ARG A 313 -10.14 -44.64 40.61
N TRP A 314 -9.61 -45.82 40.28
CA TRP A 314 -9.96 -47.09 40.89
C TRP A 314 -9.00 -47.51 42.00
N PHE A 315 -9.57 -48.05 43.07
CA PHE A 315 -8.86 -48.70 44.17
C PHE A 315 -9.47 -50.07 44.44
N ARG A 316 -8.69 -50.93 45.10
CA ARG A 316 -9.14 -52.23 45.62
C ARG A 316 -8.62 -52.43 47.02
N ALA A 317 -9.40 -53.07 47.88
CA ALA A 317 -8.98 -53.48 49.19
C ALA A 317 -9.66 -54.78 49.57
N ARG A 318 -9.13 -55.42 50.61
CA ARG A 318 -9.67 -56.67 51.15
C ARG A 318 -10.03 -56.47 52.61
N VAL A 319 -11.25 -56.89 52.96
CA VAL A 319 -11.61 -57.20 54.34
C VAL A 319 -11.17 -58.63 54.59
N HIS A 320 -10.29 -58.81 55.57
CA HIS A 320 -9.88 -60.13 56.02
C HIS A 320 -10.63 -60.47 57.28
N GLU A 321 -11.07 -61.71 57.36
CA GLU A 321 -11.51 -62.34 58.58
C GLU A 321 -10.57 -63.54 58.82
N ASP A 322 -9.95 -63.58 60.00
CA ASP A 322 -9.12 -64.70 60.44
C ASP A 322 -9.49 -65.19 61.86
N SER A 323 -10.62 -64.70 62.39
CA SER A 323 -11.11 -64.98 63.73
C SER A 323 -12.36 -65.88 63.73
N ASP A 324 -12.66 -66.53 64.86
CA ASP A 324 -13.84 -67.41 65.04
C ASP A 324 -15.06 -66.65 65.61
N CYS A 325 -15.15 -65.32 65.39
CA CYS A 325 -16.02 -64.44 66.13
C CYS A 325 -17.30 -64.07 65.39
N SER A 326 -18.43 -63.98 66.11
CA SER A 326 -19.73 -63.68 65.51
C SER A 326 -19.98 -62.18 65.32
N THR A 327 -18.97 -61.39 64.95
CA THR A 327 -19.06 -59.93 64.76
C THR A 327 -19.00 -59.57 63.28
N ASP A 328 -19.89 -58.67 62.84
CA ASP A 328 -19.90 -58.19 61.45
C ASP A 328 -18.55 -57.58 61.09
N ILE A 329 -17.99 -57.97 59.93
CA ILE A 329 -16.76 -57.39 59.41
C ILE A 329 -17.08 -56.17 58.55
N GLU A 330 -16.53 -55.01 58.93
CA GLU A 330 -16.86 -53.74 58.27
C GLU A 330 -15.62 -52.92 57.92
N HIS A 331 -15.63 -52.37 56.70
CA HIS A 331 -14.71 -51.32 56.28
C HIS A 331 -15.49 -50.06 55.90
N GLN A 332 -14.94 -48.90 56.24
CA GLN A 332 -15.47 -47.60 55.85
C GLN A 332 -14.51 -46.88 54.92
N ILE A 333 -15.06 -46.35 53.83
CA ILE A 333 -14.34 -45.58 52.84
C ILE A 333 -14.85 -44.15 52.94
N ARG A 334 -13.93 -43.21 53.14
CA ARG A 334 -14.23 -41.78 53.17
C ARG A 334 -13.47 -41.07 52.07
N LEU A 335 -14.18 -40.32 51.24
CA LEU A 335 -13.62 -39.47 50.20
C LEU A 335 -13.87 -38.00 50.60
N SER A 336 -12.80 -37.27 50.92
CA SER A 336 -12.84 -35.84 51.20
C SER A 336 -12.62 -35.07 49.91
N VAL A 337 -13.66 -34.40 49.43
CA VAL A 337 -13.66 -33.65 48.18
C VAL A 337 -13.42 -32.17 48.48
N PRO A 338 -12.43 -31.52 47.82
CA PRO A 338 -12.13 -30.12 48.05
C PRO A 338 -13.16 -29.21 47.35
N ALA A 339 -13.16 -27.94 47.71
CA ALA A 339 -14.01 -26.96 47.03
C ALA A 339 -13.59 -26.77 45.55
N GLY A 340 -14.56 -26.44 44.71
CA GLY A 340 -14.40 -26.19 43.27
C GLY A 340 -14.62 -27.42 42.38
N ILE A 341 -14.71 -28.63 42.94
CA ILE A 341 -14.82 -29.88 42.19
C ILE A 341 -15.79 -30.85 42.86
N ASP A 342 -16.41 -31.71 42.06
CA ASP A 342 -17.36 -32.74 42.49
C ASP A 342 -16.86 -34.13 42.07
N TYR A 343 -16.68 -35.00 43.07
CA TYR A 343 -16.33 -36.41 42.88
C TYR A 343 -17.31 -37.28 43.67
N ASP A 344 -17.86 -38.29 43.00
CA ASP A 344 -18.73 -39.28 43.62
C ASP A 344 -17.93 -40.52 44.08
N LEU A 345 -18.39 -41.17 45.15
CA LEU A 345 -17.80 -42.41 45.66
C LEU A 345 -18.72 -43.61 45.34
N TYR A 346 -18.20 -44.63 44.66
CA TYR A 346 -18.89 -45.89 44.42
C TYR A 346 -18.06 -47.07 44.94
N VAL A 347 -18.73 -48.07 45.51
CA VAL A 347 -18.10 -49.29 46.03
C VAL A 347 -18.80 -50.53 45.49
N TYR A 348 -18.03 -51.52 45.07
CA TYR A 348 -18.47 -52.74 44.40
C TYR A 348 -17.89 -53.97 45.10
N ARG A 349 -18.64 -55.08 45.11
CA ARG A 349 -18.20 -56.40 45.63
C ARG A 349 -17.93 -57.44 44.53
N SER A 350 -18.35 -57.16 43.30
CA SER A 350 -18.13 -58.04 42.15
C SER A 350 -16.92 -57.57 41.36
N SER A 351 -16.11 -58.52 40.87
CA SER A 351 -15.01 -58.25 39.92
C SER A 351 -15.49 -57.75 38.55
N THR A 352 -16.80 -57.74 38.29
CA THR A 352 -17.40 -57.13 37.10
C THR A 352 -17.77 -55.65 37.30
N CYS A 353 -17.80 -55.15 38.54
CA CYS A 353 -18.23 -53.80 38.93
C CYS A 353 -19.52 -53.31 38.23
N SER A 354 -20.45 -54.21 37.93
CA SER A 354 -21.68 -53.86 37.20
C SER A 354 -22.73 -53.17 38.07
N THR A 355 -22.73 -53.46 39.38
CA THR A 355 -23.69 -52.90 40.34
C THR A 355 -22.94 -52.51 41.62
N ALA A 356 -23.01 -51.24 42.01
CA ALA A 356 -22.42 -50.77 43.25
C ALA A 356 -23.23 -51.31 44.45
N VAL A 357 -22.52 -51.81 45.47
CA VAL A 357 -23.12 -52.20 46.76
C VAL A 357 -23.34 -51.00 47.68
N GLY A 358 -22.62 -49.91 47.43
CA GLY A 358 -22.79 -48.64 48.13
C GLY A 358 -22.29 -47.48 47.27
N SER A 359 -22.92 -46.32 47.43
CA SER A 359 -22.49 -45.08 46.77
C SER A 359 -22.86 -43.87 47.60
N SER A 360 -22.04 -42.84 47.54
CA SER A 360 -22.30 -41.53 48.15
C SER A 360 -21.99 -40.48 47.08
N ARG A 361 -22.94 -39.57 46.84
CA ARG A 361 -23.05 -38.75 45.60
C ARG A 361 -23.53 -37.33 45.88
N THR A 362 -22.88 -36.63 46.81
CA THR A 362 -23.22 -35.25 47.16
C THR A 362 -22.92 -34.35 45.97
N ARG A 363 -23.97 -33.93 45.26
CA ARG A 363 -23.88 -33.01 44.12
C ARG A 363 -23.54 -31.59 44.57
N SER A 364 -22.28 -31.36 44.92
CA SER A 364 -21.81 -30.09 45.46
C SER A 364 -20.38 -29.81 45.03
N THR A 365 -20.11 -28.56 44.68
CA THR A 365 -18.75 -28.06 44.50
C THR A 365 -18.21 -27.37 45.76
N SER A 366 -18.96 -27.35 46.86
CA SER A 366 -18.43 -26.96 48.17
C SER A 366 -17.65 -28.14 48.77
N ALA A 367 -16.63 -27.87 49.57
CA ALA A 367 -15.87 -28.93 50.23
C ALA A 367 -16.80 -29.82 51.08
N HIS A 368 -16.69 -31.14 50.91
CA HIS A 368 -17.57 -32.12 51.55
C HIS A 368 -16.86 -33.47 51.71
N THR A 369 -17.55 -34.43 52.33
CA THR A 369 -17.04 -35.79 52.50
C THR A 369 -18.11 -36.80 52.11
N GLU A 370 -17.75 -37.68 51.18
CA GLU A 370 -18.52 -38.86 50.82
C GLU A 370 -18.12 -40.03 51.71
N THR A 371 -19.07 -40.84 52.16
CA THR A 371 -18.78 -42.00 53.00
C THR A 371 -19.62 -43.21 52.59
N VAL A 372 -18.97 -44.35 52.42
CA VAL A 372 -19.61 -45.64 52.18
C VAL A 372 -19.02 -46.66 53.15
N THR A 373 -19.88 -47.39 53.86
CA THR A 373 -19.49 -48.55 54.66
C THR A 373 -19.87 -49.82 53.91
N VAL A 374 -18.93 -50.75 53.79
CA VAL A 374 -19.18 -52.10 53.30
C VAL A 374 -19.10 -53.07 54.47
N ARG A 375 -20.05 -54.00 54.52
CA ARG A 375 -20.17 -54.98 55.59
C ARG A 375 -20.59 -56.34 55.04
N GLU A 376 -20.18 -57.40 55.72
CA GLU A 376 -20.73 -58.75 55.55
C GLU A 376 -21.22 -59.26 56.91
N GLY A 377 -22.40 -59.88 56.93
CA GLY A 377 -22.97 -60.46 58.14
C GLY A 377 -22.48 -61.89 58.33
N GLN A 378 -22.16 -62.25 59.57
CA GLN A 378 -21.42 -63.48 59.94
C GLN A 378 -22.17 -64.81 59.79
N SER A 379 -21.39 -65.88 59.57
CA SER A 379 -21.77 -67.29 59.79
C SER A 379 -20.68 -68.05 60.58
N TYR A 380 -21.06 -68.80 61.64
CA TYR A 380 -20.17 -69.37 62.68
C TYR A 380 -19.00 -70.28 62.25
N THR A 381 -18.76 -70.53 60.96
CA THR A 381 -17.78 -71.55 60.50
C THR A 381 -17.13 -71.28 59.12
N SER A 382 -17.24 -70.09 58.54
CA SER A 382 -16.66 -69.81 57.21
C SER A 382 -15.79 -68.56 57.21
N ASP A 383 -14.65 -68.64 56.50
CA ASP A 383 -13.85 -67.45 56.11
C ASP A 383 -14.74 -66.54 55.26
N ASP A 384 -15.24 -65.47 55.87
CA ASP A 384 -16.14 -64.51 55.26
C ASP A 384 -15.36 -63.33 54.62
N SER A 385 -14.02 -63.45 54.51
CA SER A 385 -13.16 -62.46 53.84
C SER A 385 -13.65 -62.10 52.43
N PHE A 386 -13.62 -60.82 52.10
CA PHE A 386 -14.03 -60.36 50.78
C PHE A 386 -13.18 -59.23 50.22
N ASP A 387 -13.01 -59.24 48.90
CA ASP A 387 -12.47 -58.10 48.17
C ASP A 387 -13.59 -57.11 47.82
N TYR A 388 -13.24 -55.83 47.82
CA TYR A 388 -14.10 -54.78 47.31
C TYR A 388 -13.31 -53.79 46.46
N TYR A 389 -14.01 -53.16 45.53
CA TYR A 389 -13.46 -52.24 44.55
C TYR A 389 -14.11 -50.88 44.74
N VAL A 390 -13.32 -49.82 44.68
CA VAL A 390 -13.77 -48.46 44.89
C VAL A 390 -13.48 -47.64 43.64
N HIS A 391 -14.45 -46.85 43.21
CA HIS A 391 -14.33 -45.93 42.10
C HIS A 391 -14.63 -44.52 42.59
N VAL A 392 -13.64 -43.63 42.48
CA VAL A 392 -13.81 -42.19 42.69
C VAL A 392 -14.08 -41.57 41.34
N VAL A 393 -15.31 -41.13 41.10
CA VAL A 393 -15.76 -40.71 39.77
C VAL A 393 -15.84 -39.20 39.69
N PHE A 394 -15.12 -38.59 38.75
CA PHE A 394 -15.28 -37.18 38.45
C PHE A 394 -16.68 -36.88 37.89
N VAL A 395 -17.33 -35.85 38.42
CA VAL A 395 -18.65 -35.42 37.98
C VAL A 395 -18.56 -34.12 37.21
N ASN A 396 -18.08 -33.06 37.86
CA ASN A 396 -17.95 -31.73 37.29
C ASN A 396 -16.99 -30.86 38.12
N GLY A 397 -16.73 -29.66 37.62
CA GLY A 397 -15.87 -28.69 38.28
C GLY A 397 -14.40 -28.85 37.91
N ALA A 398 -13.55 -28.14 38.64
CA ALA A 398 -12.12 -28.05 38.42
C ALA A 398 -11.46 -27.58 39.72
N SER A 399 -10.39 -28.27 40.15
CA SER A 399 -9.63 -27.85 41.33
C SER A 399 -8.21 -28.39 41.26
N CYS A 400 -7.25 -27.56 41.65
CA CYS A 400 -5.85 -28.00 41.81
C CYS A 400 -5.57 -28.58 43.19
N VAL A 401 -6.54 -28.51 44.11
CA VAL A 401 -6.46 -29.22 45.38
C VAL A 401 -6.88 -30.66 45.12
N PRO A 402 -6.07 -31.67 45.46
CA PRO A 402 -6.45 -33.06 45.31
C PRO A 402 -7.54 -33.45 46.32
N TYR A 403 -8.38 -34.42 45.95
CA TYR A 403 -9.20 -35.11 46.94
C TYR A 403 -8.33 -36.03 47.79
N THR A 404 -8.87 -36.44 48.95
CA THR A 404 -8.24 -37.48 49.78
C THR A 404 -9.21 -38.64 49.96
N ILE A 405 -8.82 -39.85 49.55
CA ILE A 405 -9.56 -41.08 49.83
C ILE A 405 -8.89 -41.85 50.95
N SER A 406 -9.67 -42.26 51.94
CA SER A 406 -9.19 -42.93 53.15
C SER A 406 -9.98 -44.20 53.43
N PHE A 407 -9.27 -45.25 53.79
CA PHE A 407 -9.79 -46.59 54.06
C PHE A 407 -9.61 -46.90 55.55
N TYR A 408 -10.73 -47.19 56.21
CA TYR A 408 -10.79 -47.49 57.62
C TYR A 408 -11.31 -48.91 57.81
N GLY A 409 -10.69 -49.66 58.70
CA GLY A 409 -11.22 -50.92 59.21
C GLY A 409 -11.93 -50.69 60.53
N HIS A 410 -12.94 -51.50 60.83
CA HIS A 410 -13.53 -51.54 62.16
C HIS A 410 -12.84 -52.62 62.98
N ASN A 411 -12.48 -52.31 64.22
CA ASN A 411 -12.06 -53.32 65.18
C ASN A 411 -13.27 -53.61 66.08
N CYS A 412 -13.76 -54.86 66.03
CA CYS A 412 -14.83 -55.44 66.84
C CYS A 412 -16.26 -55.32 66.31
#